data_AF-A0A4Q3CB02-F1
#
_entry.id   AF-A0A4Q3CB02-F1
#
_cell.length_a   1.000
_cell.length_b   1.000
_cell.length_c   1.000
_cell.angle_alpha   90.00
_cell.angle_beta   90.00
_cell.angle_gamma   90.00
#
_symmetry.space_group_name_H-M   'P 1'
#
loop_
_entity.id
_entity.type
_entity.pdbx_description
1 polymer ?
#
loop_
_entity_poly.entity_id
_entity_poly.type
_entity_poly.pdbx_seq_one_letter_code
_entity_poly.pdbx_strand_id
1 'polypeptide(L)'
;MPAPRAFSDLHALARRVSRRADEADDLVQEALLIALESGRTNLASPETRRWLAGVIRNRAAFDARTSARRRRRETGWSEAQPAAAIRSETPSPELAHLSPALRVTALLALSGHTRQEIGWLLNLSDAALRQRISQLKRALDNAPMPDADPTGPLAFGRIRRALLGPTRRPEAFLASHDPDGHLFVVSRSQISDPRQQTRG
;
A
#
# COMPACT_ATOMS: atom_id res chain seq x y z
N MET A 1 -12.96 -21.74 32.12
CA MET A 1 -12.52 -20.36 31.87
C MET A 1 -11.00 -20.34 31.75
N PRO A 2 -10.40 -19.66 30.77
CA PRO A 2 -8.94 -19.56 30.68
C PRO A 2 -8.39 -18.78 31.87
N ALA A 3 -7.19 -19.13 32.34
CA ALA A 3 -6.57 -18.47 33.49
C ALA A 3 -6.24 -16.99 33.18
N PRO A 4 -6.41 -16.07 34.15
CA PRO A 4 -6.22 -14.61 33.96
C PRO A 4 -4.83 -14.20 33.45
N ARG A 5 -3.81 -15.07 33.59
CA ARG A 5 -2.45 -14.83 33.06
C ARG A 5 -2.32 -15.01 31.54
N ALA A 6 -3.20 -15.76 30.87
CA ALA A 6 -3.07 -15.98 29.43
C ALA A 6 -3.44 -14.73 28.61
N PHE A 7 -4.33 -13.89 29.15
CA PHE A 7 -4.73 -12.63 28.53
C PHE A 7 -3.74 -11.50 28.81
N SER A 8 -2.99 -11.55 29.93
CA SER A 8 -2.02 -10.51 30.27
C SER A 8 -0.87 -10.40 29.26
N ASP A 9 -0.44 -11.52 28.66
CA ASP A 9 0.64 -11.52 27.66
C ASP A 9 0.20 -10.87 26.34
N LEU A 10 -1.04 -11.14 25.91
CA LEU A 10 -1.64 -10.52 24.72
C LEU A 10 -1.87 -9.02 24.93
N HIS A 11 -2.32 -8.64 26.12
CA HIS A 11 -2.48 -7.24 26.51
C HIS A 11 -1.16 -6.50 26.58
N ALA A 12 -0.12 -7.09 27.19
CA ALA A 12 1.22 -6.53 27.21
C ALA A 12 1.81 -6.37 25.81
N LEU A 13 1.54 -7.33 24.91
CA LEU A 13 1.92 -7.23 23.50
C LEU A 13 1.16 -6.08 22.81
N ALA A 14 -0.16 -6.00 22.98
CA ALA A 14 -0.99 -4.94 22.40
C ALA A 14 -0.52 -3.56 22.86
N ARG A 15 -0.27 -3.36 24.16
CA ARG A 15 0.29 -2.11 24.71
C ARG A 15 1.65 -1.75 24.12
N ARG A 16 2.49 -2.72 23.79
CA ARG A 16 3.81 -2.48 23.20
C ARG A 16 3.70 -2.03 21.74
N VAL A 17 2.67 -2.47 21.01
CA VAL A 17 2.49 -2.16 19.58
C VAL A 17 1.52 -1.00 19.33
N SER A 18 0.61 -0.72 20.26
CA SER A 18 -0.27 0.44 20.25
C SER A 18 0.49 1.69 20.68
N ARG A 19 0.14 2.86 20.12
CA ARG A 19 0.74 4.12 20.58
C ARG A 19 0.00 4.75 21.76
N ARG A 20 -1.23 4.30 22.02
CA ARG A 20 -2.07 4.77 23.12
C ARG A 20 -2.70 3.59 23.86
N ALA A 21 -2.97 3.76 25.16
CA ALA A 21 -3.45 2.69 26.01
C ALA A 21 -4.89 2.25 25.69
N ASP A 22 -5.73 3.19 25.23
CA ASP A 22 -7.10 2.94 24.76
C ASP A 22 -7.12 2.05 23.50
N GLU A 23 -6.21 2.27 22.56
CA GLU A 23 -6.08 1.44 21.35
C GLU A 23 -5.65 -0.01 21.66
N ALA A 24 -4.99 -0.26 22.80
CA ALA A 24 -4.50 -1.59 23.15
C ALA A 24 -5.63 -2.57 23.50
N ASP A 25 -6.66 -2.09 24.21
CA ASP A 25 -7.81 -2.90 24.58
C ASP A 25 -8.64 -3.28 23.35
N ASP A 26 -8.87 -2.32 22.46
CA ASP A 26 -9.57 -2.52 21.19
C ASP A 26 -8.85 -3.54 20.31
N LEU A 27 -7.51 -3.46 20.22
CA LEU A 27 -6.70 -4.41 19.47
C LEU A 27 -6.83 -5.85 19.98
N VAL A 28 -6.92 -6.03 21.30
CA VAL A 28 -7.10 -7.36 21.90
C VAL A 28 -8.52 -7.87 21.65
N GLN A 29 -9.54 -7.03 21.84
CA GLN A 29 -10.93 -7.42 21.56
C GLN A 29 -11.12 -7.84 20.11
N GLU A 30 -10.60 -7.05 19.17
CA GLU A 30 -10.73 -7.36 17.75
C GLU A 30 -9.97 -8.64 17.38
N ALA A 31 -8.78 -8.86 17.95
CA ALA A 31 -8.06 -10.12 17.74
C ALA A 31 -8.82 -11.35 18.26
N LEU A 32 -9.55 -11.21 19.37
CA LEU A 32 -10.39 -12.29 19.93
C LEU A 32 -11.64 -12.55 19.09
N LEU A 33 -12.25 -11.50 18.53
CA LEU A 33 -13.36 -11.63 17.57
C LEU A 33 -12.90 -12.41 16.32
N ILE A 34 -11.75 -12.05 15.74
CA ILE A 34 -11.18 -12.76 14.58
C ILE A 34 -10.85 -14.22 14.95
N ALA A 35 -10.39 -14.49 16.17
CA ALA A 35 -10.18 -15.87 16.65
C ALA A 35 -11.49 -16.65 16.72
N LEU A 36 -12.58 -16.04 17.21
CA LEU A 36 -13.89 -16.65 17.28
C LEU A 36 -14.44 -16.97 15.88
N GLU A 37 -14.40 -16.00 14.97
CA GLU A 37 -14.86 -16.15 13.58
C GLU A 37 -14.08 -17.21 12.80
N SER A 38 -12.79 -17.37 13.11
CA SER A 38 -11.93 -18.39 12.50
C SER A 38 -12.01 -19.77 13.18
N GLY A 39 -12.92 -19.95 14.14
CA GLY A 39 -13.10 -21.21 14.87
C GLY A 39 -11.97 -21.54 15.85
N ARG A 40 -11.06 -20.60 16.14
CA ARG A 40 -9.92 -20.76 17.04
C ARG A 40 -10.28 -20.42 18.48
N THR A 41 -11.23 -21.18 19.04
CA THR A 41 -11.80 -20.95 20.38
C THR A 41 -10.91 -21.47 21.51
N ASN A 42 -9.95 -22.37 21.23
CA ASN A 42 -8.98 -22.82 22.23
C ASN A 42 -7.85 -21.80 22.41
N LEU A 43 -8.10 -20.80 23.25
CA LEU A 43 -7.14 -19.73 23.59
C LEU A 43 -5.96 -20.21 24.46
N ALA A 44 -6.08 -21.38 25.09
CA ALA A 44 -4.98 -21.98 25.85
C ALA A 44 -3.95 -22.66 24.94
N SER A 45 -4.31 -23.01 23.69
CA SER A 45 -3.36 -23.60 22.74
C SER A 45 -2.21 -22.63 22.45
N PRO A 46 -0.94 -23.09 22.50
CA PRO A 46 0.21 -22.32 22.06
C PRO A 46 0.13 -21.87 20.59
N GLU A 47 -0.47 -22.66 19.69
CA GLU A 47 -0.63 -22.26 18.28
C GLU A 47 -1.60 -21.09 18.14
N THR A 48 -2.76 -21.17 18.79
CA THR A 48 -3.76 -20.08 18.80
C THR A 48 -3.17 -18.80 19.36
N ARG A 49 -2.34 -18.90 20.41
CA ARG A 49 -1.65 -17.75 21.01
C ARG A 49 -0.62 -17.11 20.08
N ARG A 50 0.22 -17.91 19.41
CA ARG A 50 1.18 -17.38 18.43
C ARG A 50 0.46 -16.72 17.24
N TRP A 51 -0.65 -17.31 16.82
CA TRP A 51 -1.49 -16.76 15.76
C TRP A 51 -2.13 -15.43 16.18
N LEU A 52 -2.72 -15.34 17.37
CA LEU A 52 -3.25 -14.10 17.95
C LEU A 52 -2.20 -13.00 18.06
N ALA A 53 -0.99 -13.34 18.51
CA ALA A 53 0.12 -12.38 18.55
C ALA A 53 0.51 -11.85 17.15
N GLY A 54 0.31 -12.65 16.11
CA GLY A 54 0.46 -12.23 14.71
C GLY A 54 -0.67 -11.29 14.27
N VAL A 55 -1.92 -11.61 14.62
CA VAL A 55 -3.10 -10.78 14.34
C VAL A 55 -2.94 -9.39 14.95
N ILE A 56 -2.60 -9.31 16.24
CA ILE A 56 -2.38 -8.03 16.96
C ILE A 56 -1.31 -7.18 16.28
N ARG A 57 -0.17 -7.77 15.90
CA ARG A 57 0.91 -7.05 15.20
C ARG A 57 0.49 -6.52 13.83
N ASN A 58 -0.24 -7.35 13.06
CA ASN A 58 -0.71 -6.94 11.75
C ASN A 58 -1.74 -5.81 11.84
N ARG A 59 -2.64 -5.87 12.83
CA ARG A 59 -3.65 -4.84 13.06
C ARG A 59 -3.03 -3.52 13.52
N ALA A 60 -2.14 -3.54 14.51
CA ALA A 60 -1.41 -2.35 14.94
C ALA A 60 -0.59 -1.71 13.80
N ALA A 61 0.05 -2.53 12.95
CA ALA A 61 0.76 -2.03 11.78
C ALA A 61 -0.18 -1.47 10.69
N PHE A 62 -1.43 -1.92 10.62
CA PHE A 62 -2.46 -1.36 9.76
C PHE A 62 -2.89 0.02 10.28
N ASP A 63 -3.26 0.11 11.56
CA ASP A 63 -3.74 1.36 12.17
C ASP A 63 -2.66 2.45 12.19
N ALA A 64 -1.40 2.06 12.42
CA ALA A 64 -0.26 2.97 12.33
C ALA A 64 -0.07 3.57 10.92
N ARG A 65 -0.38 2.81 9.86
CA ARG A 65 -0.30 3.30 8.47
C ARG A 65 -1.49 4.21 8.15
N THR A 66 -2.68 3.86 8.60
CA THR A 66 -3.90 4.66 8.39
C THR A 66 -3.80 6.01 9.10
N SER A 67 -3.35 6.02 10.36
CA SER A 67 -3.15 7.26 11.14
C SER A 67 -2.02 8.15 10.59
N ALA A 68 -0.93 7.58 10.07
CA ALA A 68 0.14 8.36 9.44
C ALA A 68 -0.33 9.03 8.13
N ARG A 69 -1.15 8.35 7.34
CA ARG A 69 -1.72 8.91 6.10
C ARG A 69 -2.81 9.94 6.37
N ARG A 70 -3.64 9.71 7.40
CA ARG A 70 -4.62 10.70 7.86
C ARG A 70 -3.93 11.99 8.26
N ARG A 71 -2.89 11.89 9.10
CA ARG A 71 -2.08 13.05 9.50
C ARG A 71 -1.46 13.77 8.31
N ARG A 72 -0.88 13.06 7.33
CA ARG A 72 -0.36 13.70 6.10
C ARG A 72 -1.42 14.47 5.32
N ARG A 73 -2.66 13.98 5.27
CA ARG A 73 -3.77 14.68 4.62
C ARG A 73 -4.21 15.90 5.43
N GLU A 74 -4.37 15.76 6.73
CA GLU A 74 -4.81 16.85 7.60
C GLU A 74 -3.76 17.97 7.68
N THR A 75 -2.46 17.64 7.69
CA THR A 75 -1.38 18.64 7.62
C THR A 75 -1.22 19.24 6.22
N GLY A 76 -1.46 18.46 5.15
CA GLY A 76 -1.37 18.95 3.77
C GLY A 76 -2.59 19.76 3.30
N TRP A 77 -3.77 19.54 3.88
CA TRP A 77 -4.99 20.31 3.58
C TRP A 77 -4.84 21.77 4.02
N SER A 78 -4.06 22.05 5.07
CA SER A 78 -3.85 23.42 5.54
C SER A 78 -3.02 24.29 4.57
N GLU A 79 -2.29 23.69 3.61
CA GLU A 79 -1.42 24.44 2.69
C GLU A 79 -1.95 24.50 1.24
N ALA A 80 -2.96 23.70 0.88
CA ALA A 80 -3.48 23.65 -0.48
C ALA A 80 -5.01 23.80 -0.50
N GLN A 81 -5.48 25.04 -0.44
CA GLN A 81 -6.85 25.37 -0.82
C GLN A 81 -6.82 26.24 -2.08
N PRO A 82 -6.75 25.66 -3.29
CA PRO A 82 -7.26 26.35 -4.46
C PRO A 82 -8.79 26.32 -4.41
N ALA A 83 -9.40 27.48 -4.66
CA ALA A 83 -10.84 27.68 -4.67
C ALA A 83 -11.59 26.52 -5.36
N ALA A 84 -12.62 26.01 -4.68
CA ALA A 84 -13.50 24.96 -5.15
C ALA A 84 -14.21 25.40 -6.44
N ALA A 85 -13.63 25.06 -7.59
CA ALA A 85 -14.41 24.90 -8.80
C ALA A 85 -15.18 23.59 -8.65
N ILE A 86 -16.50 23.68 -8.49
CA ILE A 86 -17.45 22.60 -8.73
C ILE A 86 -17.22 22.16 -10.18
N ARG A 87 -16.28 21.23 -10.38
CA ARG A 87 -16.05 20.61 -11.68
C ARG A 87 -17.05 19.48 -11.78
N SER A 88 -18.00 19.68 -12.67
CA SER A 88 -18.91 18.68 -13.22
C SER A 88 -18.20 17.34 -13.37
N GLU A 89 -18.80 16.30 -12.78
CA GLU A 89 -18.36 14.90 -12.81
C GLU A 89 -18.24 14.40 -14.25
N THR A 90 -17.16 14.75 -14.93
CA THR A 90 -16.77 14.06 -16.16
C THR A 90 -15.86 12.93 -15.69
N PRO A 91 -16.25 11.65 -15.84
CA PRO A 91 -15.37 10.55 -15.46
C PRO A 91 -14.05 10.74 -16.20
N SER A 92 -12.92 10.67 -15.48
CA SER A 92 -11.59 10.78 -16.09
C SER A 92 -11.56 9.95 -17.37
N PRO A 93 -11.23 10.54 -18.54
CA PRO A 93 -11.31 9.86 -19.83
C PRO A 93 -10.50 8.54 -19.84
N GLU A 94 -9.46 8.50 -19.02
CA GLU A 94 -8.60 7.34 -18.78
C GLU A 94 -9.32 6.11 -18.20
N LEU A 95 -10.45 6.26 -17.50
CA LEU A 95 -11.19 5.14 -16.88
C LEU A 95 -12.51 4.81 -17.59
N ALA A 96 -12.82 5.51 -18.70
CA ALA A 96 -14.08 5.37 -19.44
C ALA A 96 -14.25 3.96 -20.05
N HIS A 97 -13.14 3.29 -20.39
CA HIS A 97 -13.12 1.94 -20.95
C HIS A 97 -13.37 0.83 -19.91
N LEU A 98 -13.33 1.16 -18.60
CA LEU A 98 -13.59 0.19 -17.54
C LEU A 98 -15.09 -0.03 -17.34
N SER A 99 -15.47 -1.27 -17.02
CA SER A 99 -16.81 -1.58 -16.56
C SER A 99 -17.13 -0.85 -15.24
N PRO A 100 -18.40 -0.57 -14.92
CA PRO A 100 -18.78 0.21 -13.73
C PRO A 100 -18.18 -0.33 -12.44
N ALA A 101 -18.20 -1.65 -12.24
CA ALA A 101 -17.63 -2.29 -11.07
C ALA A 101 -16.10 -2.11 -10.97
N LEU A 102 -15.39 -2.16 -12.10
CA LEU A 102 -13.94 -1.94 -12.15
C LEU A 102 -13.60 -0.46 -11.94
N ARG A 103 -14.43 0.46 -12.46
CA ARG A 103 -14.26 1.90 -12.28
C ARG A 103 -14.40 2.30 -10.82
N VAL A 104 -15.43 1.83 -10.12
CA VAL A 104 -15.59 2.09 -8.68
C VAL A 104 -14.40 1.52 -7.90
N THR A 105 -13.97 0.29 -8.21
CA THR A 105 -12.78 -0.33 -7.59
C THR A 105 -11.52 0.51 -7.83
N ALA A 106 -11.32 1.03 -9.04
CA ALA A 106 -10.19 1.86 -9.40
C ALA A 106 -10.21 3.22 -8.66
N LEU A 107 -11.38 3.87 -8.59
CA LEU A 107 -11.54 5.14 -7.87
C LEU A 107 -11.27 4.98 -6.37
N LEU A 108 -11.72 3.87 -5.76
CA LEU A 108 -11.40 3.58 -4.35
C LEU A 108 -9.91 3.35 -4.15
N ALA A 109 -9.25 2.62 -5.05
CA ALA A 109 -7.80 2.42 -4.99
C ALA A 109 -7.01 3.72 -5.19
N LEU A 110 -7.42 4.57 -6.15
CA LEU A 110 -6.79 5.86 -6.44
C LEU A 110 -6.99 6.88 -5.32
N SER A 111 -8.14 6.82 -4.63
CA SER A 111 -8.39 7.58 -3.39
C SER A 111 -7.66 7.03 -2.17
N GLY A 112 -6.90 5.95 -2.33
CA GLY A 112 -5.97 5.43 -1.33
C GLY A 112 -6.55 4.38 -0.38
N HIS A 113 -7.75 3.86 -0.66
CA HIS A 113 -8.35 2.78 0.12
C HIS A 113 -7.51 1.51 0.01
N THR A 114 -7.38 0.81 1.13
CA THR A 114 -6.71 -0.48 1.22
C THR A 114 -7.60 -1.57 0.66
N ARG A 115 -7.00 -2.72 0.34
CA ARG A 115 -7.71 -3.90 -0.13
C ARG A 115 -8.86 -4.28 0.82
N GLN A 116 -8.64 -4.27 2.14
CA GLN A 116 -9.67 -4.64 3.11
C GLN A 116 -10.83 -3.64 3.11
N GLU A 117 -10.54 -2.34 3.10
CA GLU A 117 -11.56 -1.28 3.03
C GLU A 117 -12.38 -1.37 1.74
N ILE A 118 -11.74 -1.63 0.61
CA ILE A 118 -12.42 -1.85 -0.68
C ILE A 118 -13.32 -3.08 -0.62
N GLY A 119 -12.84 -4.18 -0.04
CA GLY A 119 -13.63 -5.40 0.14
C GLY A 119 -14.87 -5.14 1.00
N TRP A 120 -14.72 -4.42 2.10
CA TRP A 120 -15.81 -4.06 3.00
C TRP A 120 -16.81 -3.10 2.32
N LEU A 121 -16.35 -2.00 1.72
CA LEU A 121 -17.20 -1.00 1.06
C LEU A 121 -18.00 -1.56 -0.12
N LEU A 122 -17.42 -2.51 -0.85
CA LEU A 122 -18.08 -3.15 -1.99
C LEU A 122 -18.81 -4.44 -1.62
N ASN A 123 -18.84 -4.81 -0.34
CA ASN A 123 -19.40 -6.05 0.18
C ASN A 123 -18.90 -7.30 -0.59
N LEU A 124 -17.57 -7.42 -0.75
CA LEU A 124 -16.93 -8.50 -1.50
C LEU A 124 -16.20 -9.46 -0.57
N SER A 125 -16.33 -10.75 -0.87
CA SER A 125 -15.43 -11.76 -0.32
C SER A 125 -13.99 -11.53 -0.81
N ASP A 126 -13.02 -12.01 -0.05
CA ASP A 126 -11.60 -11.87 -0.40
C ASP A 126 -11.26 -12.52 -1.76
N ALA A 127 -11.96 -13.60 -2.13
CA ALA A 127 -11.85 -14.22 -3.46
C ALA A 127 -12.42 -13.33 -4.57
N ALA A 128 -13.62 -12.76 -4.37
CA ALA A 128 -14.23 -11.85 -5.34
C ALA A 128 -13.39 -10.59 -5.53
N LEU A 129 -12.79 -10.07 -4.45
CA LEU A 129 -11.89 -8.93 -4.51
C LEU A 129 -10.59 -9.25 -5.26
N ARG A 130 -9.98 -10.43 -5.05
CA ARG A 130 -8.84 -10.89 -5.89
C ARG A 130 -9.20 -10.88 -7.36
N GLN A 131 -10.34 -11.48 -7.71
CA GLN A 131 -10.78 -11.57 -9.09
C GLN A 131 -10.97 -10.18 -9.69
N ARG A 132 -11.58 -9.26 -8.93
CA ARG A 132 -11.82 -7.88 -9.37
C ARG A 132 -10.54 -7.08 -9.56
N ILE A 133 -9.57 -7.21 -8.66
CA ILE A 133 -8.24 -6.59 -8.80
C ILE A 133 -7.50 -7.16 -10.02
N SER A 134 -7.58 -8.47 -10.25
CA SER A 134 -6.95 -9.12 -11.41
C SER A 134 -7.59 -8.66 -12.73
N GLN A 135 -8.92 -8.54 -12.78
CA GLN A 135 -9.64 -8.00 -13.94
C GLN A 135 -9.30 -6.53 -14.17
N LEU A 136 -9.19 -5.73 -13.11
CA LEU A 136 -8.78 -4.32 -13.20
C LEU A 136 -7.37 -4.19 -13.79
N LYS A 137 -6.40 -4.99 -13.33
CA LYS A 137 -5.03 -5.00 -13.88
C LYS A 137 -5.03 -5.33 -15.37
N ARG A 138 -5.72 -6.40 -15.78
CA ARG A 138 -5.83 -6.79 -17.20
C ARG A 138 -6.46 -5.69 -18.06
N ALA A 139 -7.51 -5.05 -17.55
CA ALA A 139 -8.18 -3.98 -18.27
C ALA A 139 -7.25 -2.77 -18.47
N LEU A 140 -6.46 -2.42 -17.45
CA LEU A 140 -5.47 -1.34 -17.52
C LEU A 140 -4.26 -1.68 -18.40
N ASP A 141 -3.82 -2.94 -18.41
CA ASP A 141 -2.73 -3.38 -19.29
C ASP A 141 -3.14 -3.34 -20.77
N ASN A 142 -4.43 -3.50 -21.07
CA ASN A 142 -5.00 -3.43 -22.42
C ASN A 142 -5.46 -2.01 -22.81
N ALA A 143 -5.34 -1.03 -21.91
CA ALA A 143 -5.72 0.34 -22.22
C ALA A 143 -4.69 0.98 -23.18
N PRO A 144 -5.12 1.76 -24.19
CA PRO A 144 -4.21 2.53 -25.01
C PRO A 144 -3.33 3.40 -24.12
N MET A 145 -2.01 3.32 -24.29
CA MET A 145 -1.08 4.21 -23.59
C MET A 145 -1.41 5.65 -24.00
N PRO A 146 -1.70 6.57 -23.06
CA PRO A 146 -1.75 7.97 -23.41
C PRO A 146 -0.35 8.41 -23.85
N ASP A 147 -0.26 9.11 -24.99
CA ASP A 147 0.96 9.74 -25.54
C ASP A 147 1.53 10.86 -24.65
N ALA A 148 1.05 11.00 -23.42
CA ALA A 148 1.45 12.05 -22.51
C ALA A 148 2.81 11.73 -21.90
N ASP A 149 3.78 12.61 -22.17
CA ASP A 149 5.01 12.71 -21.38
C ASP A 149 4.66 12.73 -19.89
N PRO A 150 5.40 11.99 -19.04
CA PRO A 150 5.08 11.85 -17.63
C PRO A 150 5.31 13.17 -16.88
N THR A 151 4.35 14.09 -16.97
CA THR A 151 4.32 15.34 -16.22
C THR A 151 3.43 15.18 -14.99
N GLY A 152 4.01 15.34 -13.80
CA GLY A 152 3.36 15.18 -12.50
C GLY A 152 4.29 14.56 -11.44
N PRO A 153 3.89 14.51 -10.14
CA PRO A 153 4.70 13.90 -9.09
C PRO A 153 5.03 12.48 -9.51
N LEU A 154 6.31 12.28 -9.81
CA LEU A 154 6.89 11.16 -10.54
C LEU A 154 6.13 9.87 -10.26
N ALA A 155 5.61 9.23 -11.30
CA ALA A 155 4.95 7.94 -11.19
C ALA A 155 6.00 6.86 -10.87
N PHE A 156 6.55 6.86 -9.65
CA PHE A 156 7.67 6.02 -9.21
C PHE A 156 7.43 4.54 -9.51
N GLY A 157 6.17 4.08 -9.49
CA GLY A 157 5.79 2.73 -9.90
C GLY A 157 6.00 2.44 -11.39
N ARG A 158 5.72 3.39 -12.28
CA ARG A 158 5.95 3.28 -13.73
C ARG A 158 7.43 3.39 -14.05
N ILE A 159 8.12 4.37 -13.46
CA ILE A 159 9.57 4.56 -13.59
C ILE A 159 10.31 3.30 -13.13
N ARG A 160 9.98 2.76 -11.96
CA ARG A 160 10.56 1.50 -11.48
C ARG A 160 10.33 0.34 -12.45
N ARG A 161 9.12 0.21 -13.01
CA ARG A 161 8.79 -0.88 -13.95
C ARG A 161 9.58 -0.78 -15.25
N ALA A 162 9.73 0.43 -15.78
CA ALA A 162 10.53 0.69 -16.97
C ALA A 162 12.02 0.41 -16.74
N LEU A 163 12.54 0.70 -15.53
CA LEU A 163 13.95 0.44 -15.18
C LEU A 163 14.25 -1.03 -14.84
N LEU A 164 13.26 -1.84 -14.43
CA LEU A 164 13.48 -3.25 -14.02
C LEU A 164 14.11 -4.13 -15.11
N GLY A 165 13.78 -3.91 -16.39
CA GLY A 165 14.39 -4.64 -17.51
C GLY A 165 15.86 -4.26 -17.71
N PRO A 166 16.15 -2.96 -17.95
CA PRO A 166 17.52 -2.48 -18.12
C PRO A 166 18.46 -2.78 -16.94
N THR A 167 17.96 -2.80 -15.69
CA THR A 167 18.77 -3.10 -14.50
C THR A 167 19.15 -4.60 -14.39
N ARG A 168 18.53 -5.49 -15.16
CA ARG A 168 18.88 -6.93 -15.16
C ARG A 168 20.10 -7.26 -16.01
N ARG A 169 20.65 -6.29 -16.74
CA ARG A 169 21.84 -6.52 -17.55
C ARG A 169 23.08 -6.69 -16.65
N PRO A 170 23.99 -7.64 -16.93
CA PRO A 170 25.16 -7.93 -16.09
C PRO A 170 26.05 -6.71 -15.79
N GLU A 171 26.13 -5.78 -16.74
CA GLU A 171 26.94 -4.57 -16.67
C GLU A 171 26.27 -3.42 -15.91
N ALA A 172 24.96 -3.50 -15.67
CA ALA A 172 24.19 -2.45 -15.00
C ALA A 172 24.47 -2.46 -13.50
N PHE A 173 24.92 -1.32 -12.96
CA PHE A 173 25.19 -1.12 -11.55
C PHE A 173 24.04 -0.42 -10.83
N LEU A 174 23.49 0.62 -11.45
CA LEU A 174 22.39 1.42 -10.91
C LEU A 174 21.49 1.89 -12.06
N ALA A 175 20.19 2.01 -11.82
CA ALA A 175 19.25 2.58 -12.76
C ALA A 175 18.37 3.61 -12.03
N SER A 176 18.21 4.79 -12.62
CA SER A 176 17.47 5.90 -12.01
C SER A 176 16.84 6.79 -13.09
N HIS A 177 16.31 7.94 -12.66
CA HIS A 177 15.74 8.97 -13.51
C HIS A 177 16.12 10.35 -12.99
N ASP A 178 16.11 11.34 -13.88
CA ASP A 178 16.26 12.77 -13.59
C ASP A 178 14.91 13.37 -13.12
N PRO A 179 14.87 14.51 -12.39
CA PRO A 179 13.66 15.32 -12.14
C PRO A 179 12.66 15.44 -13.29
N ASP A 180 13.12 15.48 -14.54
CA ASP A 180 12.27 15.55 -15.74
C ASP A 180 11.69 14.20 -16.17
N GLY A 181 12.03 13.11 -15.46
CA GLY A 181 11.54 11.76 -15.73
C GLY A 181 12.35 10.96 -16.75
N HIS A 182 13.43 11.53 -17.30
CA HIS A 182 14.33 10.82 -18.20
C HIS A 182 15.05 9.66 -17.51
N LEU A 183 14.92 8.46 -18.09
CA LEU A 183 15.47 7.23 -17.53
C LEU A 183 16.95 7.06 -17.93
N PHE A 184 17.80 6.68 -16.98
CA PHE A 184 19.20 6.37 -17.25
C PHE A 184 19.69 5.14 -16.46
N VAL A 185 20.71 4.48 -17.00
CA VAL A 185 21.37 3.33 -16.38
C VAL A 185 22.86 3.62 -16.28
N VAL A 186 23.39 3.48 -15.07
CA VAL A 186 24.82 3.56 -14.78
C VAL A 186 25.38 2.14 -14.83
N SER A 187 26.29 1.91 -15.75
CA SER A 187 27.01 0.64 -15.89
C SER A 187 28.43 0.74 -15.34
N ARG A 188 29.02 -0.40 -14.97
CA ARG A 188 30.44 -0.44 -14.60
C ARG A 188 31.29 -0.05 -15.81
N SER A 189 32.31 0.78 -15.56
CA SER A 189 33.27 1.15 -16.61
C SER A 189 34.01 -0.09 -17.08
N GLN A 190 34.11 -0.27 -18.40
CA GLN A 190 34.94 -1.31 -19.02
C GLN A 190 36.42 -0.90 -19.13
N ILE A 191 36.77 0.30 -18.65
CA ILE A 191 38.13 0.83 -18.66
C ILE A 191 38.73 0.55 -17.27
N SER A 192 39.74 -0.31 -17.23
CA SER A 192 40.41 -0.72 -15.99
C SER A 192 41.32 0.35 -15.39
N ASP A 193 41.68 1.38 -16.17
CA ASP A 193 42.60 2.42 -15.72
C ASP A 193 41.90 3.48 -14.84
N PRO A 194 42.47 3.80 -13.67
CA PRO A 194 41.94 4.86 -12.82
C PRO A 194 42.08 6.20 -13.54
N ARG A 195 40.94 6.82 -13.86
CA ARG A 195 40.91 8.18 -14.41
C ARG A 195 41.46 9.16 -13.38
N GLN A 196 42.61 9.76 -13.68
CA GLN A 196 43.15 10.87 -12.90
C GLN A 196 42.18 12.06 -13.03
N GLN A 197 41.52 12.42 -11.93
CA GLN A 197 40.83 13.70 -11.85
C GLN A 197 41.89 14.78 -11.68
N THR A 198 42.26 15.44 -12.78
CA THR A 198 43.02 16.69 -12.72
C THR A 198 42.14 17.72 -12.00
N ARG A 199 42.51 18.08 -10.77
CA ARG A 199 41.91 19.21 -10.06
C ARG A 199 42.28 20.49 -10.83
N GLY A 200 41.29 21.09 -11.48
CA GLY A 200 41.33 22.49 -11.90
C GLY A 200 40.84 23.39 -10.77
#